data_AF-A0A2V8IAQ3-F1
#
_entry.id   AF-A0A2V8IAQ3-F1
#
_cell.length_a   1.000
_cell.length_b   1.000
_cell.length_c   1.000
_cell.angle_alpha   90.00
_cell.angle_beta   90.00
_cell.angle_gamma   90.00
#
_symmetry.space_group_name_H-M   'P 1'
#
loop_
_entity.id
_entity.type
_entity.pdbx_description
1 polymer ?
#
loop_
_entity_poly.entity_id
_entity_poly.type
_entity_poly.pdbx_seq_one_letter_code
_entity_poly.pdbx_strand_id
1 'polypeptide(L)'
;ETNLVTSAIRQFSSDQIRRTVLYTSCEPCAMCVGKMYWAGIRSVVYALSVEELTALAGGRFLIPCRELFARAADPVRVVGPLLLDEAREVHLGFWPSKST
;
A
#
# COMPACT_ATOMS: atom_id res chain seq x y z
N GLU A 1 -1.87 2.27 6.33
CA GLU A 1 -1.48 0.85 6.55
C GLU A 1 -0.69 0.63 7.83
N THR A 2 0.27 1.50 8.20
CA THR A 2 1.09 1.30 9.41
C THR A 2 0.29 1.06 10.69
N ASN A 3 -0.83 1.77 10.89
CA ASN A 3 -1.74 1.59 12.03
C ASN A 3 -2.42 0.22 12.03
N LEU A 4 -2.91 -0.22 10.86
CA LEU A 4 -3.50 -1.54 10.68
C LEU A 4 -2.48 -2.63 11.03
N VAL A 5 -1.25 -2.53 10.53
CA VAL A 5 -0.18 -3.48 10.83
C VAL A 5 0.15 -3.49 12.33
N THR A 6 0.22 -2.34 13.00
CA THR A 6 0.40 -2.28 14.48
C THR A 6 -0.70 -3.04 15.20
N SER A 7 -1.95 -2.85 14.79
CA SER A 7 -3.09 -3.51 15.41
C SER A 7 -3.03 -5.02 15.19
N ALA A 8 -2.71 -5.45 13.97
CA ALA A 8 -2.63 -6.86 13.60
C ALA A 8 -1.55 -7.62 14.39
N ILE A 9 -0.33 -7.07 14.52
CA ILE A 9 0.75 -7.74 15.27
C ILE A 9 0.47 -7.88 16.78
N ARG A 10 -0.49 -7.12 17.32
CA ARG A 10 -0.94 -7.27 18.71
C ARG A 10 -2.01 -8.33 18.89
N GLN A 11 -2.72 -8.69 17.82
CA GLN A 11 -3.87 -9.59 17.85
C GLN A 11 -3.54 -10.99 17.30
N PHE A 12 -2.61 -11.07 16.37
CA PHE A 12 -2.28 -12.30 15.66
C PHE A 12 -0.86 -12.76 15.95
N SER A 13 -0.66 -14.07 15.98
CA SER A 13 0.66 -14.67 16.03
C SER A 13 1.45 -14.41 14.73
N SER A 14 2.77 -14.56 14.78
CA SER A 14 3.62 -14.38 13.60
C SER A 14 3.28 -15.35 12.45
N ASP A 15 2.83 -16.57 12.76
CA ASP A 15 2.40 -17.54 11.73
C ASP A 15 1.11 -17.09 11.03
N GLN A 16 0.14 -16.60 11.80
CA GLN A 16 -1.09 -16.03 11.24
C GLN A 16 -0.81 -14.81 10.37
N ILE A 17 0.08 -13.91 10.80
CA ILE A 17 0.48 -12.74 10.01
C ILE A 17 1.12 -13.15 8.68
N ARG A 18 2.01 -14.15 8.68
CA ARG A 18 2.65 -14.67 7.45
C ARG A 18 1.65 -15.19 6.42
N ARG A 19 0.51 -15.73 6.86
CA ARG A 19 -0.55 -16.26 6.00
C ARG A 19 -1.62 -15.23 5.63
N THR A 20 -1.56 -14.02 6.21
CA THR A 20 -2.55 -12.96 5.99
C THR A 20 -2.27 -12.19 4.70
N VAL A 21 -3.34 -11.74 4.05
CA VAL A 21 -3.29 -10.81 2.92
C VAL A 21 -3.72 -9.43 3.42
N LEU A 22 -2.88 -8.41 3.20
CA LEU A 22 -3.25 -7.02 3.48
C LEU A 22 -3.99 -6.42 2.28
N TYR A 23 -5.19 -5.90 2.51
CA TYR A 23 -5.93 -5.14 1.51
C TYR A 23 -5.84 -3.66 1.86
N THR A 24 -5.54 -2.81 0.86
CA THR A 24 -5.42 -1.36 1.03
C THR A 24 -6.02 -0.61 -0.15
N SER A 25 -6.56 0.58 0.10
CA SER A 25 -7.18 1.40 -0.95
C SER A 25 -6.15 2.02 -1.90
N CYS A 26 -4.95 2.36 -1.40
CA CYS A 26 -3.87 2.92 -2.20
C CYS A 26 -2.62 2.06 -2.07
N GLU A 27 -1.77 2.10 -3.09
CA GLU A 27 -0.51 1.40 -3.11
C GLU A 27 0.36 1.78 -1.89
N PRO A 28 0.92 0.79 -1.15
CA PRO A 28 1.73 1.07 0.02
C PRO A 28 2.94 1.94 -0.29
N CYS A 29 3.07 3.08 0.39
CA CYS A 29 4.27 3.90 0.30
C CYS A 29 5.48 3.21 0.96
N ALA A 30 6.69 3.77 0.78
CA ALA A 30 7.92 3.18 1.30
C ALA A 30 7.89 2.88 2.81
N MET A 31 7.31 3.77 3.61
CA MET A 31 7.13 3.55 5.05
C MET A 31 6.24 2.33 5.34
N CYS A 32 5.12 2.20 4.62
CA CYS A 32 4.18 1.11 4.80
C CYS A 32 4.77 -0.22 4.34
N VAL A 33 5.48 -0.24 3.21
CA VAL A 33 6.22 -1.41 2.71
C VAL A 33 7.19 -1.92 3.77
N GLY A 34 8.04 -1.06 4.33
CA GLY A 34 8.99 -1.46 5.35
C GLY A 34 8.31 -2.07 6.57
N LYS A 35 7.24 -1.43 7.07
CA LYS A 35 6.50 -1.95 8.21
C LYS A 35 5.82 -3.29 7.95
N MET A 36 5.20 -3.45 6.78
CA MET A 36 4.58 -4.72 6.37
C MET A 36 5.61 -5.84 6.28
N TYR A 37 6.74 -5.57 5.65
CA TYR A 37 7.81 -6.54 5.47
C TYR A 37 8.36 -7.03 6.82
N TRP A 38 8.65 -6.11 7.75
CA TRP A 38 9.18 -6.46 9.06
C TRP A 38 8.14 -7.09 9.99
N ALA A 39 6.85 -6.78 9.82
CA ALA A 39 5.78 -7.48 10.52
C ALA A 39 5.59 -8.93 10.03
N GLY A 40 6.16 -9.29 8.88
CA GLY A 40 6.07 -10.62 8.30
C GLY A 40 4.88 -10.81 7.35
N ILE A 41 4.20 -9.73 6.93
CA ILE A 41 3.15 -9.81 5.91
C ILE A 41 3.82 -10.11 4.56
N ARG A 42 3.30 -11.12 3.84
CA ARG A 42 3.86 -11.60 2.57
C ARG A 42 2.89 -11.52 1.38
N SER A 43 1.71 -10.92 1.56
CA SER A 43 0.78 -10.68 0.47
C SER A 43 0.04 -9.35 0.65
N VAL A 44 -0.04 -8.57 -0.42
CA VAL A 44 -0.79 -7.31 -0.46
C VAL A 44 -1.62 -7.20 -1.74
N VAL A 45 -2.81 -6.64 -1.57
CA VAL A 45 -3.72 -6.26 -2.64
C VAL A 45 -4.00 -4.77 -2.49
N TYR A 46 -3.84 -3.99 -3.56
CA TYR A 46 -4.15 -2.56 -3.55
C TYR A 46 -5.03 -2.15 -4.74
N ALA A 47 -5.82 -1.10 -4.52
CA ALA A 47 -6.74 -0.58 -5.53
C ALA A 47 -6.09 0.50 -6.41
N LEU A 48 -5.76 1.66 -5.84
CA LEU A 48 -5.17 2.80 -6.56
C LEU A 48 -3.64 2.72 -6.58
N SER A 49 -3.00 2.92 -7.74
CA SER A 49 -1.53 2.97 -7.83
C SER A 49 -0.96 4.29 -7.31
N VAL A 50 0.34 4.30 -7.00
CA VAL A 50 1.02 5.52 -6.56
C VAL A 50 1.06 6.59 -7.65
N GLU A 51 1.15 6.20 -8.92
CA GLU A 51 1.09 7.10 -10.07
C GLU A 51 -0.27 7.78 -10.19
N GLU A 52 -1.34 7.01 -10.08
CA GLU A 52 -2.73 7.51 -10.10
C GLU A 52 -2.99 8.46 -8.94
N LEU A 53 -2.57 8.07 -7.73
CA LEU A 53 -2.67 8.94 -6.57
C LEU A 53 -1.89 10.25 -6.78
N THR A 54 -0.70 10.19 -7.37
CA THR A 54 0.11 11.39 -7.65
C THR A 54 -0.52 12.26 -8.73
N ALA A 55 -1.17 11.67 -9.74
CA ALA A 55 -1.91 12.41 -10.74
C ALA A 55 -3.07 13.20 -10.11
N LEU A 56 -3.75 12.64 -9.10
CA LEU A 56 -4.87 13.26 -8.40
C LEU A 56 -4.43 14.27 -7.32
N ALA A 57 -3.54 13.85 -6.42
CA ALA A 57 -3.18 14.55 -5.19
C ALA A 57 -1.91 15.41 -5.32
N GLY A 58 -1.12 15.20 -6.38
CA GLY A 58 0.26 15.67 -6.44
C GLY A 58 1.20 14.82 -5.56
N GLY A 59 2.50 15.11 -5.64
CA GLY A 59 3.53 14.37 -4.93
C GLY A 59 4.82 14.26 -5.73
N ARG A 60 5.95 14.12 -5.03
CA ARG A 60 7.29 13.98 -5.66
C ARG A 60 8.03 12.71 -5.25
N PHE A 61 7.56 12.00 -4.23
CA PHE A 61 8.18 10.77 -3.76
C PHE A 61 7.41 9.57 -4.28
N LEU A 62 7.66 9.27 -5.56
CA LEU A 62 7.03 8.22 -6.34
C LEU A 62 7.98 7.01 -6.41
N ILE A 63 7.71 5.99 -5.60
CA ILE A 63 8.37 4.69 -5.71
C ILE A 63 7.29 3.61 -5.62
N PRO A 64 7.03 2.86 -6.69
CA PRO A 64 6.08 1.75 -6.65
C PRO A 64 6.47 0.72 -5.59
N CYS A 65 5.50 0.17 -4.87
CA CYS A 65 5.76 -0.77 -3.80
C CYS A 65 6.43 -2.05 -4.33
N ARG A 66 6.14 -2.43 -5.58
CA ARG A 66 6.74 -3.57 -6.28
C ARG A 66 8.26 -3.44 -6.37
N GLU A 67 8.79 -2.24 -6.60
CA GLU A 67 10.23 -2.02 -6.67
C GLU A 67 10.92 -2.17 -5.31
N LEU A 68 10.23 -1.79 -4.23
CA LEU A 68 10.75 -1.95 -2.88
C LEU A 68 10.72 -3.42 -2.44
N PHE A 69 9.62 -4.11 -2.70
CA PHE A 69 9.51 -5.54 -2.43
C PHE A 69 10.47 -6.38 -3.29
N ALA A 70 10.78 -5.97 -4.52
CA ALA A 70 11.76 -6.64 -5.37
C ALA A 70 13.19 -6.60 -4.82
N ARG A 71 13.48 -5.66 -3.91
CA ARG A 71 14.79 -5.56 -3.22
C ARG A 71 14.82 -6.32 -1.89
N ALA A 72 13.71 -6.91 -1.48
CA ALA A 72 13.62 -7.62 -0.22
C ALA A 72 14.12 -9.07 -0.36
N ALA A 73 14.65 -9.63 0.73
CA ALA A 73 15.18 -11.00 0.73
C ALA A 73 14.06 -12.05 0.61
N ASP A 74 12.95 -11.84 1.32
CA ASP A 74 11.78 -12.71 1.23
C ASP A 74 10.78 -12.18 0.19
N PRO A 75 10.20 -13.05 -0.64
CA PRO A 75 9.24 -12.63 -1.65
C PRO A 75 7.93 -12.15 -1.00
N VAL A 76 7.35 -11.10 -1.58
CA VAL A 76 6.03 -10.58 -1.21
C VAL A 76 5.14 -10.60 -2.45
N ARG A 77 3.98 -11.24 -2.35
CA ARG A 77 2.98 -11.23 -3.41
C ARG A 77 2.30 -9.87 -3.47
N VAL A 78 2.34 -9.23 -4.62
CA VAL A 78 1.72 -7.92 -4.85
C VAL A 78 0.68 -8.03 -5.97
N VAL A 79 -0.57 -7.73 -5.65
CA VAL A 79 -1.70 -7.69 -6.59
C VAL A 79 -2.27 -6.27 -6.61
N GLY A 80 -2.53 -5.74 -7.79
CA GLY A 80 -2.95 -4.35 -7.97
C GLY A 80 -2.23 -3.66 -9.13
N PRO A 81 -2.74 -2.52 -9.60
CA PRO A 81 -3.98 -1.89 -9.16
C PRO A 81 -5.25 -2.70 -9.54
N LEU A 82 -6.34 -2.51 -8.80
CA LEU A 82 -7.67 -3.14 -9.01
C LEU A 82 -8.77 -2.12 -8.70
N LEU A 83 -9.97 -2.26 -9.29
CA LEU A 83 -11.12 -1.37 -9.02
C LEU A 83 -10.75 0.12 -9.13
N LEU A 84 -10.02 0.47 -10.20
CA LEU A 84 -9.42 1.80 -10.34
C LEU A 84 -10.47 2.91 -10.38
N ASP A 85 -11.62 2.67 -11.00
CA ASP A 85 -12.66 3.71 -11.15
C ASP A 85 -13.29 4.04 -9.79
N GLU A 86 -13.65 3.02 -9.02
CA GLU A 86 -14.17 3.16 -7.66
C GLU A 86 -13.12 3.75 -6.72
N ALA A 87 -11.85 3.34 -6.88
CA ALA A 87 -10.76 3.87 -6.07
C ALA A 87 -10.46 5.34 -6.36
N ARG A 88 -10.68 5.81 -7.60
CA ARG A 88 -10.53 7.23 -7.96
C ARG A 88 -11.69 8.07 -7.45
N GLU A 89 -12.90 7.54 -7.43
CA GLU A 89 -14.12 8.26 -7.06
C GLU A 89 -14.01 8.95 -5.69
N VAL A 90 -13.47 8.26 -4.68
CA VAL A 90 -13.30 8.80 -3.32
C VAL A 90 -12.30 9.95 -3.22
N HIS A 91 -11.47 10.15 -4.25
CA HIS A 91 -10.48 11.23 -4.30
C HIS A 91 -11.00 12.48 -5.04
N LEU A 92 -12.12 12.37 -5.76
CA LEU A 92 -12.68 13.49 -6.51
C LEU A 92 -13.14 14.61 -5.57
N GLY A 93 -12.64 15.82 -5.78
CA GLY A 93 -12.98 16.99 -4.96
C GLY A 93 -12.36 17.02 -3.56
N PHE A 94 -11.62 15.98 -3.14
CA PHE A 94 -10.97 15.94 -1.84
C PHE A 94 -9.64 16.70 -1.81
N TRP A 95 -8.84 16.57 -2.87
CA TRP A 95 -7.51 17.17 -2.93
C TRP A 95 -7.57 18.66 -3.31
N PRO A 96 -6.73 19.51 -2.70
CA PRO A 96 -6.65 20.92 -3.10
C PRO A 96 -6.21 21.01 -4.56
N SER A 97 -6.75 21.99 -5.29
CA SER A 97 -6.31 22.31 -6.65
C SER A 97 -4.80 22.50 -6.66
N LYS A 98 -4.12 21.82 -7.58
CA LYS A 98 -2.65 21.87 -7.71
C LYS A 98 -2.21 23.35 -7.74
N SER A 99 -1.47 23.79 -6.72
CA SER A 99 -0.77 25.07 -6.80
C SER A 99 0.27 24.91 -7.90
N THR A 100 0.08 25.66 -8.99
CA THR A 100 0.96 25.75 -10.16
C THR A 100 2.42 25.94 -9.79
#